data_AF-A0A6G3DFZ5-F1
#
_entry.id   AF-A0A6G3DFZ5-F1
#
_cell.length_a   1.000
_cell.length_b   1.000
_cell.length_c   1.000
_cell.angle_alpha   90.00
_cell.angle_beta   90.00
_cell.angle_gamma   90.00
#
_symmetry.space_group_name_H-M   'P 1'
#
loop_
_entity.id
_entity.type
_entity.pdbx_description
1 polymer ?
#
loop_
_entity_poly.entity_id
_entity_poly.type
_entity_poly.pdbx_seq_one_letter_code
_entity_poly.pdbx_strand_id
1 'polypeptide(L)'
;MKAHGEDDGPDGHGGHDGHGDDEAGPGTGARIPLPRASVEDGGRALPEAAPVALEHQVLTSLLGAWALAACSAQETAAVEDHLGQCEACAEEALRLREAVTLLQRPESLDLDPALRTRVLDGCLERRPPRIPVPEWATPYDAETARLDALLQDFGDAEWHAPVRLRWFEDDGTASRRTTVAGVIAHLLTVDGTVAVALGLDDPLGDITAPSRAPAARTEAYWRASHYPPTRAVRAPWRGQGHSIVRTVAFTGDAGGMPVSYGDFELPLRDAMLDRAFECWVHAEDIAEAVDYPYEPPSARHLNGMIDLAARMLPGVLAARRRAGLAAPGDRPHLVAAGEPGRSLRLEIE
;
A
#
# COMPACT_ATOMS: atom_id res chain seq x y z
N MET A 1 52.64 -42.01 -20.13
CA MET A 1 52.15 -43.38 -19.86
C MET A 1 50.67 -43.35 -20.24
N LYS A 2 50.34 -43.64 -21.51
CA LYS A 2 49.57 -44.82 -21.97
C LYS A 2 48.23 -45.00 -21.23
N ALA A 3 47.06 -45.16 -21.85
CA ALA A 3 46.64 -45.25 -23.26
C ALA A 3 45.13 -45.66 -23.31
N HIS A 4 44.38 -45.09 -24.28
CA HIS A 4 43.27 -45.63 -25.12
C HIS A 4 41.99 -46.23 -24.47
N GLY A 5 40.78 -46.15 -25.06
CA GLY A 5 40.23 -45.65 -26.35
C GLY A 5 38.70 -45.46 -26.23
N GLU A 6 37.98 -44.59 -26.98
CA GLU A 6 37.45 -44.74 -28.37
C GLU A 6 36.61 -46.04 -28.52
N ASP A 7 35.41 -46.14 -29.09
CA ASP A 7 34.57 -45.40 -30.07
C ASP A 7 33.12 -45.94 -29.85
N ASP A 8 31.98 -45.31 -30.18
CA ASP A 8 31.35 -45.32 -31.52
C ASP A 8 30.01 -44.53 -31.45
N GLY A 9 29.67 -43.85 -32.55
CA GLY A 9 28.44 -43.05 -32.73
C GLY A 9 27.20 -43.83 -33.21
N PRO A 10 26.34 -43.24 -34.08
CA PRO A 10 24.95 -42.90 -33.74
C PRO A 10 23.88 -43.56 -34.62
N ASP A 11 22.64 -43.68 -34.13
CA ASP A 11 21.39 -43.95 -34.86
C ASP A 11 20.22 -43.56 -33.92
N GLY A 12 19.08 -42.98 -34.28
CA GLY A 12 18.42 -42.72 -35.55
C GLY A 12 16.90 -42.66 -35.29
N HIS A 13 16.25 -41.61 -35.80
CA HIS A 13 14.83 -41.51 -36.18
C HIS A 13 13.68 -41.40 -35.15
N GLY A 14 12.90 -40.33 -35.34
CA GLY A 14 11.48 -40.25 -34.97
C GLY A 14 10.97 -38.80 -35.06
N GLY A 15 10.59 -38.36 -36.26
CA GLY A 15 10.11 -37.00 -36.54
C GLY A 15 8.58 -36.82 -36.59
N HIS A 16 8.22 -35.68 -37.20
CA HIS A 16 6.89 -35.11 -37.53
C HIS A 16 6.19 -34.28 -36.43
N ASP A 17 5.51 -33.17 -36.71
CA ASP A 17 5.52 -32.07 -37.71
C ASP A 17 4.19 -31.31 -37.50
N GLY A 18 4.14 -30.01 -37.85
CA GLY A 18 2.92 -29.19 -37.95
C GLY A 18 2.81 -28.11 -36.87
N HIS A 19 3.32 -26.87 -37.02
CA HIS A 19 2.96 -25.78 -37.96
C HIS A 19 1.50 -25.31 -37.89
N GLY A 20 1.33 -24.01 -37.62
CA GLY A 20 0.06 -23.28 -37.72
C GLY A 20 0.08 -21.95 -36.96
N ASP A 21 0.74 -20.93 -37.52
CA ASP A 21 0.55 -19.52 -37.20
C ASP A 21 -0.89 -19.07 -37.52
N ASP A 22 -1.41 -18.09 -36.77
CA ASP A 22 -2.37 -17.10 -37.30
C ASP A 22 -2.26 -15.78 -36.51
N GLU A 23 -1.99 -14.71 -37.25
CA GLU A 23 -1.87 -13.32 -36.80
C GLU A 23 -3.22 -12.59 -36.66
N ALA A 24 -3.21 -11.62 -35.74
CA ALA A 24 -3.85 -10.29 -35.77
C ALA A 24 -5.39 -10.13 -35.64
N GLY A 25 -5.76 -9.38 -34.59
CA GLY A 25 -7.00 -8.59 -34.52
C GLY A 25 -6.92 -7.54 -33.39
N PRO A 26 -7.11 -6.24 -33.65
CA PRO A 26 -6.94 -5.17 -32.67
C PRO A 26 -8.24 -4.88 -31.90
N GLY A 27 -8.08 -4.43 -30.65
CA GLY A 27 -9.16 -3.77 -29.90
C GLY A 27 -9.68 -4.55 -28.70
N THR A 28 -9.10 -4.27 -27.53
CA THR A 28 -9.80 -4.49 -26.27
C THR A 28 -9.72 -3.21 -25.45
N GLY A 29 -10.77 -2.40 -25.54
CA GLY A 29 -11.08 -1.43 -24.49
C GLY A 29 -11.14 -2.13 -23.14
N ALA A 30 -10.76 -1.43 -22.09
CA ALA A 30 -10.76 -1.91 -20.71
C ALA A 30 -12.10 -2.58 -20.37
N ARG A 31 -12.12 -3.92 -20.34
CA ARG A 31 -13.28 -4.66 -19.83
C ARG A 31 -13.19 -4.64 -18.32
N ILE A 32 -14.06 -3.85 -17.69
CA ILE A 32 -14.33 -3.97 -16.26
C ILE A 32 -14.75 -5.44 -16.02
N PRO A 33 -14.04 -6.20 -15.16
CA PRO A 33 -14.44 -7.57 -14.86
C PRO A 33 -15.84 -7.58 -14.23
N LEU A 34 -16.72 -8.45 -14.73
CA LEU A 34 -18.02 -8.68 -14.08
C LEU A 34 -17.79 -9.14 -12.63
N PRO A 35 -18.65 -8.72 -11.67
CA PRO A 35 -18.55 -9.15 -10.29
C PRO A 35 -18.50 -10.68 -10.22
N ARG A 36 -17.51 -11.22 -9.51
CA ARG A 36 -17.46 -12.66 -9.25
C ARG A 36 -18.70 -13.03 -8.43
N ALA A 37 -19.41 -14.08 -8.86
CA ALA A 37 -20.51 -14.66 -8.09
C ALA A 37 -20.01 -14.98 -6.67
N SER A 38 -20.76 -14.52 -5.66
CA SER A 38 -20.48 -14.81 -4.26
C SER A 38 -20.38 -16.33 -4.08
N VAL A 39 -19.33 -16.78 -3.39
CA VAL A 39 -19.08 -18.22 -3.10
C VAL A 39 -20.18 -18.85 -2.22
N GLU A 40 -21.11 -18.03 -1.74
CA GLU A 40 -22.27 -18.45 -0.95
C GLU A 40 -23.52 -18.73 -1.79
N ASP A 41 -23.50 -18.44 -3.10
CA ASP A 41 -24.60 -18.83 -3.99
C ASP A 41 -24.35 -20.27 -4.44
N GLY A 42 -24.77 -21.21 -3.60
CA GLY A 42 -24.49 -22.63 -3.75
C GLY A 42 -25.20 -23.26 -4.95
N GLY A 43 -24.77 -22.94 -6.18
CA GLY A 43 -24.96 -23.68 -7.43
C GLY A 43 -26.39 -24.10 -7.79
N ARG A 44 -27.40 -23.61 -7.06
CA ARG A 44 -28.80 -23.94 -7.33
C ARG A 44 -29.28 -22.99 -8.38
N ALA A 45 -29.58 -23.54 -9.56
CA ALA A 45 -30.33 -22.84 -10.58
C ALA A 45 -31.56 -22.21 -9.92
N LEU A 46 -31.70 -20.90 -10.08
CA LEU A 46 -32.94 -20.21 -9.75
C LEU A 46 -34.06 -20.94 -10.53
N PRO A 47 -35.20 -21.25 -9.89
CA PRO A 47 -36.31 -21.87 -10.60
C PRO A 47 -36.68 -20.99 -11.80
N GLU A 48 -36.70 -21.59 -12.98
CA GLU A 48 -37.10 -20.93 -14.21
C GLU A 48 -38.51 -20.38 -14.01
N ALA A 49 -38.64 -19.05 -14.08
CA ALA A 49 -39.93 -18.41 -13.91
C ALA A 49 -40.83 -18.87 -15.05
N ALA A 50 -41.92 -19.57 -14.72
CA ALA A 50 -42.90 -19.97 -15.71
C ALA A 50 -43.37 -18.72 -16.48
N PRO A 51 -43.43 -18.76 -17.82
CA PRO A 51 -43.84 -17.61 -18.60
C PRO A 51 -45.29 -17.28 -18.25
N VAL A 52 -45.48 -16.16 -17.56
CA VAL A 52 -46.82 -15.63 -17.30
C VAL A 52 -47.26 -14.98 -18.61
N ALA A 53 -48.11 -15.67 -19.36
CA ALA A 53 -48.77 -15.09 -20.53
C ALA A 53 -49.75 -14.01 -20.04
N LEU A 54 -49.22 -12.81 -19.80
CA LEU A 54 -50.01 -11.66 -19.43
C LEU A 54 -50.76 -11.14 -20.65
N GLU A 55 -52.00 -10.74 -20.46
CA GLU A 55 -52.79 -10.13 -21.52
C GLU A 55 -52.14 -8.79 -21.94
N HIS A 56 -52.27 -8.44 -23.22
CA HIS A 56 -51.71 -7.21 -23.79
C HIS A 56 -52.05 -5.95 -22.97
N GLN A 57 -53.28 -5.86 -22.44
CA GLN A 57 -53.70 -4.73 -21.61
C GLN A 57 -52.91 -4.61 -20.30
N VAL A 58 -52.50 -5.73 -19.70
CA VAL A 58 -51.67 -5.76 -18.49
C VAL A 58 -50.23 -5.38 -18.82
N LEU A 59 -49.71 -5.84 -19.96
CA LEU A 59 -48.36 -5.49 -20.40
C LEU A 59 -48.26 -3.99 -20.74
N THR A 60 -49.28 -3.42 -21.38
CA THR A 60 -49.37 -1.98 -21.66
C THR A 60 -49.41 -1.14 -20.38
N SER A 61 -50.09 -1.60 -19.32
CA SER A 61 -50.11 -0.87 -18.05
C SER A 61 -48.78 -0.92 -17.29
N LEU A 62 -47.94 -1.93 -17.55
CA LEU A 62 -46.61 -2.07 -16.97
C LEU A 62 -45.54 -1.19 -17.66
N LEU A 63 -45.78 -0.65 -18.86
CA LEU A 63 -44.78 0.11 -19.62
C LEU A 63 -44.19 1.29 -18.84
N GLY A 64 -45.02 1.99 -18.04
CA GLY A 64 -44.55 3.09 -17.19
C GLY A 64 -43.65 2.62 -16.03
N ALA A 65 -44.00 1.51 -15.38
CA ALA A 65 -43.19 0.93 -14.31
C ALA A 65 -41.89 0.32 -14.86
N TRP A 66 -41.95 -0.31 -16.04
CA TRP A 66 -40.80 -0.83 -16.76
C TRP A 66 -39.84 0.29 -17.19
N ALA A 67 -40.37 1.41 -17.69
CA ALA A 67 -39.56 2.58 -18.05
C ALA A 67 -38.81 3.19 -16.84
N LEU A 68 -39.35 3.02 -15.63
CA LEU A 68 -38.73 3.44 -14.36
C LEU A 68 -37.88 2.37 -13.68
N ALA A 69 -37.68 1.20 -14.31
CA ALA A 69 -37.00 0.04 -13.72
C ALA A 69 -37.62 -0.42 -12.37
N ALA A 70 -38.93 -0.25 -12.22
CA ALA A 70 -39.69 -0.57 -11.01
C ALA A 70 -40.44 -1.91 -11.09
N CYS A 71 -40.35 -2.62 -12.21
CA CYS A 71 -40.91 -3.96 -12.38
C CYS A 71 -40.08 -5.02 -11.65
N SER A 72 -40.74 -6.09 -11.22
CA SER A 72 -40.04 -7.32 -10.82
C SER A 72 -39.31 -7.95 -12.03
N ALA A 73 -38.40 -8.91 -11.76
CA ALA A 73 -37.68 -9.61 -12.82
C ALA A 73 -38.62 -10.36 -13.79
N GLN A 74 -39.72 -10.91 -13.28
CA GLN A 74 -40.72 -11.65 -14.07
C GLN A 74 -41.54 -10.72 -14.97
N GLU A 75 -41.96 -9.58 -14.44
CA GLU A 75 -42.69 -8.55 -15.20
C GLU A 75 -41.79 -7.93 -16.27
N THR A 76 -40.51 -7.69 -15.95
CA THR A 76 -39.53 -7.14 -16.90
C THR A 76 -39.35 -8.06 -18.11
N ALA A 77 -39.15 -9.36 -17.88
CA ALA A 77 -39.03 -10.35 -18.96
C ALA A 77 -40.30 -10.41 -19.82
N ALA A 78 -41.49 -10.41 -19.19
CA ALA A 78 -42.77 -10.47 -19.91
C ALA A 78 -43.01 -9.20 -20.77
N VAL A 79 -42.62 -8.02 -20.27
CA VAL A 79 -42.69 -6.77 -21.04
C VAL A 79 -41.69 -6.80 -22.20
N GLU A 80 -40.44 -7.20 -21.99
CA GLU A 80 -39.42 -7.24 -23.05
C GLU A 80 -39.78 -8.19 -24.20
N ASP A 81 -40.29 -9.39 -23.89
CA ASP A 81 -40.81 -10.33 -24.88
C ASP A 81 -41.97 -9.71 -25.69
N HIS A 82 -42.84 -8.95 -25.02
CA HIS A 82 -43.96 -8.27 -25.66
C HIS A 82 -43.52 -7.12 -26.58
N LEU A 83 -42.54 -6.31 -26.17
CA LEU A 83 -41.99 -5.22 -26.98
C LEU A 83 -41.37 -5.74 -28.29
N GLY A 84 -40.81 -6.96 -28.29
CA GLY A 84 -40.32 -7.61 -29.50
C GLY A 84 -41.41 -8.01 -30.50
N GLN A 85 -42.67 -8.06 -30.08
CA GLN A 85 -43.81 -8.53 -30.88
C GLN A 85 -44.86 -7.43 -31.16
N CYS A 86 -44.78 -6.28 -30.50
CA CYS A 86 -45.76 -5.18 -30.61
C CYS A 86 -45.07 -3.82 -30.83
N GLU A 87 -45.09 -3.37 -32.09
CA GLU A 87 -44.48 -2.09 -32.50
C GLU A 87 -45.05 -0.87 -31.77
N ALA A 88 -46.37 -0.84 -31.53
CA ALA A 88 -47.01 0.27 -30.81
C ALA A 88 -46.55 0.38 -29.34
N CYS A 89 -46.38 -0.74 -28.65
CA CYS A 89 -45.86 -0.76 -27.29
C CYS A 89 -44.35 -0.46 -27.25
N ALA A 90 -43.59 -0.88 -28.26
CA ALA A 90 -42.18 -0.53 -28.39
C ALA A 90 -41.97 0.99 -28.58
N GLU A 91 -42.76 1.62 -29.44
CA GLU A 91 -42.73 3.08 -29.59
C GLU A 91 -43.09 3.81 -28.30
N GLU A 92 -44.14 3.37 -27.62
CA GLU A 92 -44.57 4.00 -26.36
C GLU A 92 -43.54 3.79 -25.24
N ALA A 93 -42.93 2.61 -25.17
CA ALA A 93 -41.85 2.32 -24.23
C ALA A 93 -40.61 3.22 -24.45
N LEU A 94 -40.27 3.50 -25.72
CA LEU A 94 -39.20 4.45 -26.07
C LEU A 94 -39.55 5.87 -25.61
N ARG A 95 -40.76 6.37 -25.92
CA ARG A 95 -41.23 7.69 -25.48
C ARG A 95 -41.23 7.81 -23.96
N LEU A 96 -41.68 6.77 -23.25
CA LEU A 96 -41.68 6.76 -21.78
C LEU A 96 -40.25 6.79 -21.22
N ARG A 97 -39.30 6.04 -21.80
CA ARG A 97 -37.88 6.10 -21.40
C ARG A 97 -37.28 7.49 -21.65
N GLU A 98 -37.57 8.12 -22.78
CA GLU A 98 -37.16 9.50 -23.04
C GLU A 98 -37.75 10.46 -22.00
N ALA A 99 -39.03 10.33 -21.67
CA ALA A 99 -39.69 11.15 -20.65
C ALA A 99 -39.12 10.95 -19.24
N VAL A 100 -38.71 9.74 -18.87
CA VAL A 100 -38.07 9.45 -17.58
C VAL A 100 -36.78 10.25 -17.42
N THR A 101 -35.98 10.43 -18.48
CA THR A 101 -34.76 11.25 -18.41
C THR A 101 -35.03 12.72 -18.11
N LEU A 102 -36.22 13.23 -18.43
CA LEU A 102 -36.66 14.60 -18.13
C LEU A 102 -37.14 14.76 -16.67
N LEU A 103 -37.57 13.66 -16.04
CA LEU A 103 -38.00 13.63 -14.63
C LEU A 103 -36.83 13.42 -13.68
N GLN A 104 -35.75 12.81 -14.16
CA GLN A 104 -34.57 12.55 -13.36
C GLN A 104 -33.79 13.85 -13.14
N ARG A 105 -33.70 14.29 -11.88
CA ARG A 105 -32.71 15.31 -11.53
C ARG A 105 -31.33 14.71 -11.78
N PRO A 106 -30.37 15.45 -12.36
CA PRO A 106 -28.99 14.98 -12.41
C PRO A 106 -28.49 14.84 -10.97
N GLU A 107 -28.45 13.60 -10.49
CA GLU A 107 -27.75 13.26 -9.27
C GLU A 107 -26.24 13.25 -9.57
N SER A 108 -25.43 13.74 -8.63
CA SER A 108 -23.98 13.64 -8.79
C SER A 108 -23.60 12.16 -8.83
N LEU A 109 -22.75 11.79 -9.80
CA LEU A 109 -22.09 10.49 -9.84
C LEU A 109 -20.95 10.38 -8.82
N ASP A 110 -20.66 11.47 -8.10
CA ASP A 110 -19.64 11.47 -7.04
C ASP A 110 -20.12 10.61 -5.89
N LEU A 111 -19.47 9.46 -5.73
CA LEU A 111 -19.64 8.62 -4.56
C LEU A 111 -19.11 9.38 -3.32
N ASP A 112 -19.80 9.23 -2.20
CA ASP A 112 -19.27 9.65 -0.91
C ASP A 112 -17.84 9.06 -0.73
N PRO A 113 -16.80 9.88 -0.54
CA PRO A 113 -15.43 9.40 -0.38
C PRO A 113 -15.28 8.37 0.75
N ALA A 114 -16.14 8.41 1.77
CA ALA A 114 -16.16 7.45 2.87
C ALA A 114 -16.89 6.14 2.55
N LEU A 115 -17.57 6.03 1.40
CA LEU A 115 -18.30 4.82 1.00
C LEU A 115 -17.39 3.60 0.92
N ARG A 116 -16.22 3.74 0.31
CA ARG A 116 -15.24 2.65 0.20
C ARG A 116 -14.85 2.13 1.58
N THR A 117 -14.50 3.02 2.50
CA THR A 117 -14.12 2.69 3.87
C THR A 117 -15.25 1.95 4.57
N ARG A 118 -16.48 2.49 4.55
CA ARG A 118 -17.65 1.83 5.17
C ARG A 118 -17.95 0.45 4.60
N VAL A 119 -17.80 0.28 3.28
CA VAL A 119 -18.01 -1.03 2.63
C VAL A 119 -16.94 -2.02 3.06
N LEU A 120 -15.67 -1.60 3.11
CA LEU A 120 -14.57 -2.45 3.56
C LEU A 120 -14.72 -2.81 5.04
N ASP A 121 -15.05 -1.85 5.90
CA ASP A 121 -15.32 -2.08 7.32
C ASP A 121 -16.45 -3.10 7.50
N GLY A 122 -17.59 -2.90 6.83
CA GLY A 122 -18.70 -3.86 6.88
C GLY A 122 -18.32 -5.24 6.34
N CYS A 123 -17.43 -5.32 5.34
CA CYS A 123 -16.90 -6.60 4.85
C CYS A 123 -16.00 -7.28 5.89
N LEU A 124 -15.13 -6.52 6.58
CA LEU A 124 -14.23 -7.03 7.61
C LEU A 124 -14.97 -7.41 8.90
N GLU A 125 -16.04 -6.70 9.25
CA GLU A 125 -16.95 -7.07 10.35
C GLU A 125 -17.63 -8.42 10.09
N ARG A 126 -18.12 -8.63 8.86
CA ARG A 126 -18.75 -9.90 8.46
C ARG A 126 -17.73 -11.04 8.35
N ARG A 127 -16.51 -10.73 7.90
CA ARG A 127 -15.43 -11.72 7.70
C ARG A 127 -14.12 -11.19 8.30
N PRO A 128 -13.91 -11.35 9.61
CA PRO A 128 -12.70 -10.88 10.25
C PRO A 128 -11.46 -11.61 9.71
N PRO A 129 -10.31 -10.93 9.64
CA PRO A 129 -9.07 -11.57 9.25
C PRO A 129 -8.73 -12.69 10.23
N ARG A 130 -8.36 -13.87 9.71
CA ARG A 130 -7.96 -15.01 10.55
C ARG A 130 -6.76 -14.70 11.43
N ILE A 131 -5.89 -13.80 10.96
CA ILE A 131 -4.68 -13.37 11.64
C ILE A 131 -4.63 -11.85 11.44
N PRO A 132 -5.12 -11.05 12.41
CA PRO A 132 -5.08 -9.61 12.31
C PRO A 132 -3.65 -9.09 12.48
N VAL A 133 -3.34 -7.98 11.80
CA VAL A 133 -2.15 -7.20 12.10
C VAL A 133 -2.36 -6.48 13.44
N PRO A 134 -1.39 -6.50 14.37
CA PRO A 134 -1.52 -5.79 15.64
C PRO A 134 -1.69 -4.29 15.40
N GLU A 135 -2.48 -3.62 16.24
CA GLU A 135 -2.77 -2.19 16.06
C GLU A 135 -1.49 -1.35 16.02
N TRP A 136 -0.50 -1.66 16.87
CA TRP A 136 0.78 -0.97 16.92
C TRP A 136 1.65 -1.14 15.66
N ALA A 137 1.36 -2.14 14.82
CA ALA A 137 2.06 -2.34 13.54
C ALA A 137 1.29 -1.74 12.35
N THR A 138 0.05 -1.30 12.55
CA THR A 138 -0.81 -0.73 11.49
C THR A 138 -0.20 0.51 10.82
N PRO A 139 0.46 1.45 11.54
CA PRO A 139 1.11 2.58 10.88
C PRO A 139 2.18 2.16 9.88
N TYR A 140 3.04 1.20 10.23
CA TYR A 140 4.08 0.72 9.33
C TYR A 140 3.51 0.03 8.07
N ASP A 141 2.50 -0.84 8.25
CA ASP A 141 1.81 -1.48 7.12
C ASP A 141 1.17 -0.44 6.19
N ALA A 142 0.51 0.58 6.75
CA ALA A 142 -0.11 1.64 5.98
C ALA A 142 0.91 2.50 5.22
N GLU A 143 1.96 3.00 5.88
CA GLU A 143 2.92 3.91 5.23
C GLU A 143 3.75 3.17 4.16
N THR A 144 4.15 1.92 4.40
CA THR A 144 4.83 1.11 3.37
C THR A 144 3.93 0.81 2.18
N ALA A 145 2.64 0.53 2.40
CA ALA A 145 1.68 0.34 1.32
C ALA A 145 1.42 1.62 0.51
N ARG A 146 1.34 2.77 1.19
CA ARG A 146 1.18 4.08 0.54
C ARG A 146 2.39 4.44 -0.32
N LEU A 147 3.61 4.22 0.19
CA LEU A 147 4.83 4.41 -0.60
C LEU A 147 4.89 3.42 -1.77
N ASP A 148 4.55 2.14 -1.58
CA ASP A 148 4.54 1.16 -2.68
C ASP A 148 3.55 1.52 -3.79
N ALA A 149 2.41 2.12 -3.43
CA ALA A 149 1.44 2.64 -4.39
C ALA A 149 2.02 3.79 -5.24
N LEU A 150 2.71 4.76 -4.61
CA LEU A 150 3.44 5.81 -5.33
C LEU A 150 4.48 5.21 -6.30
N LEU A 151 5.30 4.30 -5.80
CA LEU A 151 6.38 3.66 -6.58
C LEU A 151 5.86 2.76 -7.71
N GLN A 152 4.60 2.32 -7.64
CA GLN A 152 4.00 1.47 -8.68
C GLN A 152 3.89 2.21 -10.02
N ASP A 153 3.66 3.51 -9.97
CA ASP A 153 3.42 4.35 -11.16
C ASP A 153 4.71 4.87 -11.79
N PHE A 154 5.87 4.62 -11.16
CA PHE A 154 7.17 5.13 -11.64
C PHE A 154 7.68 4.37 -12.87
N GLY A 155 8.12 5.13 -13.87
CA GLY A 155 8.99 4.66 -14.94
C GLY A 155 10.45 4.59 -14.48
N ASP A 156 11.37 4.16 -15.36
CA ASP A 156 12.77 3.97 -15.00
C ASP A 156 13.51 5.29 -14.70
N ALA A 157 13.08 6.40 -15.29
CA ALA A 157 13.71 7.70 -15.08
C ALA A 157 13.47 8.23 -13.66
N GLU A 158 12.26 8.07 -13.13
CA GLU A 158 11.86 8.53 -11.80
C GLU A 158 12.69 7.85 -10.70
N TRP A 159 13.11 6.59 -10.87
CA TRP A 159 14.01 5.91 -9.93
C TRP A 159 15.38 6.58 -9.77
N HIS A 160 15.78 7.37 -10.76
CA HIS A 160 17.03 8.13 -10.77
C HIS A 160 16.84 9.63 -10.45
N ALA A 161 15.61 10.08 -10.18
CA ALA A 161 15.34 11.45 -9.77
C ALA A 161 16.15 11.78 -8.49
N PRO A 162 16.81 12.95 -8.45
CA PRO A 162 17.70 13.32 -7.35
C PRO A 162 16.89 13.70 -6.10
N VAL A 163 17.21 13.05 -4.98
CA VAL A 163 16.60 13.33 -3.67
C VAL A 163 17.66 13.95 -2.76
N ARG A 164 17.26 14.90 -1.92
CA ARG A 164 18.12 15.48 -0.88
C ARG A 164 17.52 15.22 0.49
N LEU A 165 18.03 14.19 1.15
CA LEU A 165 17.72 13.87 2.53
C LEU A 165 18.29 14.95 3.46
N ARG A 166 17.53 15.36 4.47
CA ARG A 166 17.92 16.36 5.47
C ARG A 166 17.60 15.85 6.86
N TRP A 167 18.50 16.08 7.82
CA TRP A 167 18.28 15.74 9.22
C TRP A 167 19.15 16.62 10.11
N PHE A 168 18.99 16.50 11.43
CA PHE A 168 19.84 17.18 12.41
C PHE A 168 20.92 16.24 12.93
N GLU A 169 22.17 16.70 12.94
CA GLU A 169 23.32 16.01 13.51
C GLU A 169 24.07 16.97 14.44
N ASP A 170 24.34 16.52 15.66
CA ASP A 170 24.89 17.34 16.76
C ASP A 170 24.09 18.63 17.03
N ASP A 171 24.58 19.75 16.50
CA ASP A 171 24.03 21.12 16.64
C ASP A 171 23.75 21.77 15.27
N GLY A 172 23.80 21.00 14.17
CA GLY A 172 23.66 21.50 12.81
C GLY A 172 22.73 20.68 11.93
N THR A 173 22.35 21.26 10.80
CA THR A 173 21.64 20.55 9.74
C THR A 173 22.63 19.75 8.90
N ALA A 174 22.41 18.45 8.78
CA ALA A 174 23.09 17.57 7.84
C ALA A 174 22.22 17.33 6.60
N SER A 175 22.86 17.04 5.47
CA SER A 175 22.14 16.62 4.26
C SER A 175 22.93 15.65 3.42
N ARG A 176 22.21 14.81 2.67
CA ARG A 176 22.80 13.81 1.77
C ARG A 176 22.05 13.80 0.45
N ARG A 177 22.81 13.86 -0.65
CA ARG A 177 22.27 13.69 -2.00
C ARG A 177 22.22 12.21 -2.33
N THR A 178 21.10 11.77 -2.88
CA THR A 178 20.87 10.40 -3.34
C THR A 178 19.86 10.42 -4.49
N THR A 179 19.29 9.27 -4.85
CA THR A 179 18.18 9.15 -5.79
C THR A 179 16.99 8.48 -5.12
N VAL A 180 15.81 8.46 -5.76
CA VAL A 180 14.66 7.67 -5.31
C VAL A 180 15.04 6.23 -5.00
N ALA A 181 15.75 5.55 -5.91
CA ALA A 181 16.24 4.19 -5.66
C ALA A 181 17.20 4.12 -4.45
N GLY A 182 18.01 5.15 -4.24
CA GLY A 182 18.87 5.26 -3.07
C GLY A 182 18.09 5.42 -1.76
N VAL A 183 16.98 6.14 -1.76
CA VAL A 183 16.06 6.26 -0.61
C VAL A 183 15.40 4.92 -0.30
N ILE A 184 14.92 4.19 -1.31
CA ILE A 184 14.33 2.85 -1.08
C ILE A 184 15.39 1.86 -0.59
N ALA A 185 16.63 1.96 -1.09
CA ALA A 185 17.76 1.20 -0.54
C ALA A 185 18.04 1.56 0.92
N HIS A 186 17.95 2.85 1.29
CA HIS A 186 18.06 3.28 2.68
C HIS A 186 16.97 2.63 3.55
N LEU A 187 15.69 2.77 3.20
CA LEU A 187 14.58 2.15 3.92
C LEU A 187 14.78 0.64 4.08
N LEU A 188 15.09 -0.08 3.00
CA LEU A 188 15.41 -1.51 3.03
C LEU A 188 16.49 -1.84 4.07
N THR A 189 17.60 -1.10 4.07
CA THR A 189 18.73 -1.39 4.96
C THR A 189 18.40 -1.15 6.43
N VAL A 190 17.59 -0.13 6.73
CA VAL A 190 17.26 0.23 8.11
C VAL A 190 16.11 -0.61 8.65
N ASP A 191 15.09 -0.91 7.84
CA ASP A 191 14.02 -1.87 8.18
C ASP A 191 14.59 -3.28 8.43
N GLY A 192 15.76 -3.57 7.85
CA GLY A 192 16.58 -4.74 8.19
C GLY A 192 16.90 -4.90 9.69
N THR A 193 16.94 -3.82 10.47
CA THR A 193 17.13 -3.92 11.94
C THR A 193 15.95 -4.62 12.60
N VAL A 194 14.72 -4.29 12.19
CA VAL A 194 13.49 -4.95 12.63
C VAL A 194 13.42 -6.37 12.08
N ALA A 195 13.76 -6.57 10.80
CA ALA A 195 13.77 -7.88 10.17
C ALA A 195 14.66 -8.88 10.95
N VAL A 196 15.91 -8.49 11.23
CA VAL A 196 16.87 -9.32 12.00
C VAL A 196 16.35 -9.60 13.41
N ALA A 197 15.74 -8.62 14.06
CA ALA A 197 15.21 -8.80 15.41
C ALA A 197 14.01 -9.76 15.46
N LEU A 198 13.27 -9.88 14.34
CA LEU A 198 12.21 -10.87 14.13
C LEU A 198 12.73 -12.23 13.63
N GLY A 199 14.04 -12.40 13.47
CA GLY A 199 14.65 -13.63 12.95
C GLY A 199 14.51 -13.81 11.43
N LEU A 200 14.24 -12.73 10.69
CA LEU A 200 14.24 -12.71 9.24
C LEU A 200 15.65 -12.39 8.69
N ASP A 201 15.84 -12.62 7.40
CA ASP A 201 17.10 -12.35 6.71
C ASP A 201 17.49 -10.86 6.77
N ASP A 202 18.78 -10.58 6.98
CA ASP A 202 19.32 -9.22 6.89
C ASP A 202 19.53 -8.86 5.40
N PRO A 203 18.95 -7.75 4.90
CA PRO A 203 19.15 -7.29 3.52
C PRO A 203 20.59 -6.87 3.22
N LEU A 204 21.44 -6.65 4.24
CA LEU A 204 22.88 -6.46 4.04
C LEU A 204 23.57 -7.74 3.57
N GLY A 205 23.01 -8.93 3.81
CA GLY A 205 23.67 -10.19 3.50
C GLY A 205 25.07 -10.26 4.10
N ASP A 206 26.08 -10.43 3.25
CA ASP A 206 27.49 -10.50 3.65
C ASP A 206 28.15 -9.11 3.86
N ILE A 207 27.43 -8.01 3.60
CA ILE A 207 27.95 -6.65 3.76
C ILE A 207 28.13 -6.34 5.25
N THR A 208 29.38 -6.09 5.65
CA THR A 208 29.69 -5.72 7.04
C THR A 208 29.54 -4.20 7.23
N ALA A 209 28.61 -3.79 8.08
CA ALA A 209 28.49 -2.42 8.56
C ALA A 209 29.36 -2.20 9.82
N PRO A 210 29.96 -1.00 10.01
CA PRO A 210 30.83 -0.72 11.16
C PRO A 210 30.06 -0.66 12.49
N SER A 211 28.74 -0.45 12.45
CA SER A 211 27.84 -0.54 13.58
C SER A 211 26.42 -0.91 13.13
N ARG A 212 25.54 -1.19 14.11
CA ARG A 212 24.10 -1.43 13.86
C ARG A 212 23.30 -0.14 13.65
N ALA A 213 23.93 1.03 13.74
CA ALA A 213 23.25 2.31 13.56
C ALA A 213 22.67 2.43 12.15
N PRO A 214 21.45 2.99 11.99
CA PRO A 214 20.80 3.18 10.68
C PRO A 214 21.74 3.78 9.62
N ALA A 215 22.39 4.91 9.93
CA ALA A 215 23.32 5.57 9.02
C ALA A 215 24.50 4.69 8.60
N ALA A 216 25.08 3.93 9.54
CA ALA A 216 26.20 3.02 9.26
C ALA A 216 25.79 1.87 8.33
N ARG A 217 24.58 1.31 8.51
CA ARG A 217 24.02 0.25 7.66
C ARG A 217 23.76 0.76 6.24
N THR A 218 23.11 1.90 6.11
CA THR A 218 22.83 2.52 4.80
C THR A 218 24.11 2.84 4.05
N GLU A 219 25.07 3.48 4.70
CA GLU A 219 26.35 3.84 4.07
C GLU A 219 27.17 2.60 3.69
N ALA A 220 27.12 1.52 4.48
CA ALA A 220 27.76 0.26 4.11
C ALA A 220 27.12 -0.35 2.85
N TYR A 221 25.79 -0.36 2.77
CA TYR A 221 25.06 -0.88 1.60
C TYR A 221 25.34 -0.06 0.33
N TRP A 222 25.28 1.27 0.42
CA TRP A 222 25.57 2.15 -0.70
C TRP A 222 27.02 2.02 -1.18
N ARG A 223 27.99 1.86 -0.28
CA ARG A 223 29.40 1.64 -0.65
C ARG A 223 29.66 0.27 -1.28
N ALA A 224 28.93 -0.76 -0.87
CA ALA A 224 29.10 -2.12 -1.38
C ALA A 224 28.61 -2.27 -2.83
N SER A 225 27.68 -1.42 -3.27
CA SER A 225 27.19 -1.44 -4.64
C SER A 225 28.14 -0.73 -5.60
N HIS A 226 28.63 -1.45 -6.62
CA HIS A 226 29.48 -0.86 -7.66
C HIS A 226 28.70 0.09 -8.58
N TYR A 227 27.39 -0.14 -8.73
CA TYR A 227 26.47 0.69 -9.50
C TYR A 227 25.45 1.35 -8.57
N PRO A 228 24.95 2.55 -8.89
CA PRO A 228 23.84 3.15 -8.15
C PRO A 228 22.63 2.21 -8.10
N PRO A 229 21.88 2.19 -6.99
CA PRO A 229 20.60 1.50 -6.90
C PRO A 229 19.66 1.90 -8.06
N THR A 230 18.88 0.93 -8.52
CA THR A 230 17.86 1.10 -9.58
C THR A 230 16.51 0.61 -9.07
N ARG A 231 15.47 0.63 -9.92
CA ARG A 231 14.15 0.02 -9.68
C ARG A 231 14.20 -1.39 -9.07
N ALA A 232 15.28 -2.14 -9.29
CA ALA A 232 15.47 -3.48 -8.75
C ALA A 232 15.36 -3.54 -7.21
N VAL A 233 15.59 -2.45 -6.48
CA VAL A 233 15.47 -2.42 -5.01
C VAL A 233 14.03 -2.51 -4.50
N ARG A 234 13.03 -2.19 -5.34
CA ARG A 234 11.62 -2.20 -4.94
C ARG A 234 11.15 -3.58 -4.49
N ALA A 235 11.49 -4.62 -5.26
CA ALA A 235 10.99 -5.97 -4.97
C ALA A 235 11.53 -6.53 -3.64
N PRO A 236 12.84 -6.43 -3.33
CA PRO A 236 13.38 -6.78 -2.01
C PRO A 236 12.76 -5.96 -0.87
N TRP A 237 12.66 -4.63 -1.03
CA TRP A 237 12.07 -3.75 0.00
C TRP A 237 10.62 -4.13 0.29
N ARG A 238 9.80 -4.26 -0.75
CA ARG A 238 8.40 -4.70 -0.64
C ARG A 238 8.29 -6.09 -0.02
N GLY A 239 9.14 -7.03 -0.42
CA GLY A 239 9.16 -8.39 0.12
C GLY A 239 9.51 -8.43 1.61
N GLN A 240 10.47 -7.62 2.03
CA GLN A 240 10.85 -7.47 3.43
C GLN A 240 9.71 -6.87 4.25
N GLY A 241 9.09 -5.78 3.79
CA GLY A 241 7.96 -5.15 4.47
C GLY A 241 6.81 -6.14 4.73
N HIS A 242 6.41 -6.90 3.71
CA HIS A 242 5.41 -7.96 3.88
C HIS A 242 5.84 -9.05 4.87
N SER A 243 7.11 -9.44 4.86
CA SER A 243 7.62 -10.48 5.77
C SER A 243 7.64 -9.99 7.23
N ILE A 244 7.99 -8.72 7.45
CA ILE A 244 7.90 -8.07 8.76
C ILE A 244 6.45 -8.07 9.25
N VAL A 245 5.52 -7.49 8.48
CA VAL A 245 4.09 -7.39 8.84
C VAL A 245 3.49 -8.78 9.11
N ARG A 246 3.79 -9.75 8.25
CA ARG A 246 3.34 -11.13 8.44
C ARG A 246 3.88 -11.73 9.73
N THR A 247 5.16 -11.53 10.04
CA THR A 247 5.79 -12.12 11.23
C THR A 247 5.25 -11.50 12.51
N VAL A 248 5.08 -10.16 12.55
CA VAL A 248 4.52 -9.50 13.74
C VAL A 248 3.06 -9.89 13.99
N ALA A 249 2.30 -10.24 12.95
CA ALA A 249 0.94 -10.76 13.10
C ALA A 249 0.85 -12.06 13.92
N PHE A 250 1.96 -12.79 14.07
CA PHE A 250 2.07 -13.96 14.95
C PHE A 250 2.67 -13.66 16.33
N THR A 251 3.17 -12.44 16.56
CA THR A 251 3.76 -12.05 17.87
C THR A 251 2.72 -11.66 18.92
N GLY A 252 1.45 -11.47 18.53
CA GLY A 252 0.37 -11.04 19.42
C GLY A 252 0.60 -9.61 19.96
N ASP A 253 0.04 -9.30 21.13
CA ASP A 253 0.13 -7.96 21.73
C ASP A 253 1.50 -7.66 22.38
N ALA A 254 2.39 -8.64 22.43
CA ALA A 254 3.61 -8.61 23.23
C ALA A 254 4.79 -7.88 22.56
N GLY A 255 4.55 -6.83 21.76
CA GLY A 255 5.54 -6.04 20.99
C GLY A 255 6.61 -5.29 21.82
N GLY A 256 7.13 -5.93 22.87
CA GLY A 256 8.11 -5.44 23.82
C GLY A 256 9.52 -5.98 23.61
N MET A 257 9.75 -6.90 22.66
CA MET A 257 11.10 -7.38 22.38
C MET A 257 12.03 -6.22 21.96
N PRO A 258 13.33 -6.24 22.33
CA PRO A 258 14.24 -5.13 22.05
C PRO A 258 14.81 -5.19 20.62
N VAL A 259 14.63 -4.12 19.86
CA VAL A 259 15.25 -3.89 18.55
C VAL A 259 16.44 -2.95 18.74
N SER A 260 17.64 -3.40 18.38
CA SER A 260 18.88 -2.62 18.51
C SER A 260 19.09 -1.67 17.34
N TYR A 261 19.30 -0.39 17.66
CA TYR A 261 19.69 0.69 16.73
C TYR A 261 21.18 1.04 16.86
N GLY A 262 21.99 0.15 17.44
CA GLY A 262 23.36 0.42 17.81
C GLY A 262 23.45 0.95 19.24
N ASP A 263 23.41 2.27 19.41
CA ASP A 263 23.67 2.93 20.71
C ASP A 263 22.48 2.87 21.68
N PHE A 264 21.30 2.52 21.17
CA PHE A 264 20.08 2.37 21.95
C PHE A 264 19.22 1.23 21.41
N GLU A 265 18.19 0.86 22.17
CA GLU A 265 17.19 -0.13 21.79
C GLU A 265 15.79 0.46 21.94
N LEU A 266 14.89 0.05 21.04
CA LEU A 266 13.47 0.33 21.13
C LEU A 266 12.70 -0.99 21.29
N PRO A 267 11.62 -1.02 22.09
CA PRO A 267 10.66 -2.11 22.01
C PRO A 267 10.11 -2.24 20.58
N LEU A 268 9.84 -3.46 20.09
CA LEU A 268 9.35 -3.72 18.72
C LEU A 268 8.25 -2.76 18.27
N ARG A 269 7.25 -2.53 19.13
CA ARG A 269 6.13 -1.63 18.82
C ARG A 269 6.57 -0.19 18.55
N ASP A 270 7.55 0.29 19.32
CA ASP A 270 8.10 1.64 19.18
C ASP A 270 9.04 1.67 17.97
N ALA A 271 9.80 0.60 17.71
CA ALA A 271 10.59 0.46 16.49
C ALA A 271 9.72 0.47 15.22
N MET A 272 8.56 -0.19 15.22
CA MET A 272 7.63 -0.15 14.09
C MET A 272 7.03 1.24 13.85
N LEU A 273 6.75 1.99 14.93
CA LEU A 273 6.31 3.38 14.83
C LEU A 273 7.42 4.29 14.29
N ASP A 274 8.67 4.10 14.73
CA ASP A 274 9.86 4.76 14.15
C ASP A 274 9.97 4.46 12.65
N ARG A 275 9.93 3.18 12.27
CA ARG A 275 10.00 2.79 10.85
C ARG A 275 8.87 3.37 10.01
N ALA A 276 7.66 3.49 10.57
CA ALA A 276 6.53 4.11 9.90
C ALA A 276 6.75 5.62 9.69
N PHE A 277 7.28 6.33 10.69
CA PHE A 277 7.64 7.75 10.57
C PHE A 277 8.70 7.96 9.49
N GLU A 278 9.78 7.18 9.53
CA GLU A 278 10.86 7.24 8.54
C GLU A 278 10.38 6.90 7.13
N CYS A 279 9.48 5.93 6.98
CA CYS A 279 8.86 5.61 5.69
C CYS A 279 8.02 6.78 5.15
N TRP A 280 7.26 7.47 6.01
CA TRP A 280 6.46 8.62 5.60
C TRP A 280 7.34 9.80 5.19
N VAL A 281 8.32 10.19 6.02
CA VAL A 281 9.24 11.30 5.72
C VAL A 281 9.97 11.06 4.40
N HIS A 282 10.44 9.84 4.18
CA HIS A 282 11.12 9.50 2.93
C HIS A 282 10.18 9.34 1.72
N ALA A 283 8.91 9.02 1.95
CA ALA A 283 7.91 9.07 0.88
C ALA A 283 7.64 10.52 0.46
N GLU A 284 7.63 11.46 1.39
CA GLU A 284 7.53 12.89 1.11
C GLU A 284 8.77 13.40 0.37
N ASP A 285 9.99 13.03 0.79
CA ASP A 285 11.23 13.34 0.07
C ASP A 285 11.19 12.85 -1.39
N ILE A 286 10.65 11.65 -1.62
CA ILE A 286 10.48 11.07 -2.96
C ILE A 286 9.42 11.84 -3.74
N ALA A 287 8.27 12.12 -3.13
CA ALA A 287 7.17 12.81 -3.78
C ALA A 287 7.54 14.24 -4.20
N GLU A 288 8.27 14.97 -3.35
CA GLU A 288 8.84 16.28 -3.69
C GLU A 288 9.78 16.18 -4.89
N ALA A 289 10.65 15.15 -4.93
CA ALA A 289 11.62 14.98 -6.02
C ALA A 289 10.99 14.66 -7.39
N VAL A 290 9.74 14.20 -7.43
CA VAL A 290 9.00 13.88 -8.66
C VAL A 290 7.74 14.74 -8.86
N ASP A 291 7.61 15.83 -8.10
CA ASP A 291 6.46 16.75 -8.13
C ASP A 291 5.09 16.04 -7.96
N TYR A 292 5.02 15.05 -7.06
CA TYR A 292 3.81 14.28 -6.77
C TYR A 292 3.11 14.76 -5.49
N PRO A 293 1.77 14.91 -5.46
CA PRO A 293 1.04 15.26 -4.25
C PRO A 293 1.02 14.09 -3.26
N TYR A 294 1.56 14.30 -2.05
CA TYR A 294 1.59 13.28 -1.00
C TYR A 294 1.03 13.82 0.31
N GLU A 295 -0.09 13.26 0.74
CA GLU A 295 -0.77 13.72 1.96
C GLU A 295 -0.08 13.20 3.24
N PRO A 296 -0.29 13.85 4.40
CA PRO A 296 0.17 13.31 5.67
C PRO A 296 -0.49 11.96 6.03
N PRO A 297 0.10 11.18 6.97
CA PRO A 297 -0.53 10.01 7.56
C PRO A 297 -1.88 10.32 8.21
N SER A 298 -2.67 9.28 8.45
CA SER A 298 -3.92 9.45 9.21
C SER A 298 -3.64 10.08 10.58
N ALA A 299 -4.54 10.94 11.07
CA ALA A 299 -4.36 11.63 12.35
C ALA A 299 -4.05 10.68 13.51
N ARG A 300 -4.60 9.45 13.49
CA ARG A 300 -4.29 8.41 14.48
C ARG A 300 -2.85 7.91 14.38
N HIS A 301 -2.35 7.66 13.17
CA HIS A 301 -0.96 7.22 12.96
C HIS A 301 0.01 8.34 13.35
N LEU A 302 -0.26 9.57 12.90
CA LEU A 302 0.55 10.73 13.22
C LEU A 302 0.60 10.97 14.74
N ASN A 303 -0.53 10.84 15.44
CA ASN A 303 -0.55 10.95 16.90
C ASN A 303 0.37 9.92 17.58
N GLY A 304 0.41 8.67 17.10
CA GLY A 304 1.31 7.64 17.61
C GLY A 304 2.80 7.95 17.38
N MET A 305 3.14 8.48 16.20
CA MET A 305 4.50 8.92 15.88
C MET A 305 4.95 10.09 16.77
N ILE A 306 4.07 11.10 16.95
CA ILE A 306 4.30 12.26 17.81
C ILE A 306 4.45 11.83 19.28
N ASP A 307 3.60 10.92 19.76
CA ASP A 307 3.69 10.37 21.11
C ASP A 307 5.04 9.70 21.35
N LEU A 308 5.51 8.87 20.40
CA LEU A 308 6.83 8.24 20.50
C LEU A 308 7.94 9.29 20.62
N ALA A 309 7.97 10.28 19.73
CA ALA A 309 8.96 11.36 19.76
C ALA A 309 8.95 12.09 21.11
N ALA A 310 7.76 12.44 21.61
CA ALA A 310 7.59 13.12 22.90
C ALA A 310 8.07 12.25 24.09
N ARG A 311 7.79 10.94 24.08
CA ARG A 311 8.25 10.00 25.10
C ARG A 311 9.76 9.79 25.09
N MET A 312 10.42 9.97 23.95
CA MET A 312 11.88 9.84 23.84
C MET A 312 12.64 11.07 24.37
N LEU A 313 12.02 12.25 24.38
CA LEU A 313 12.67 13.51 24.78
C LEU A 313 13.40 13.46 26.13
N PRO A 314 12.84 12.93 27.24
CA PRO A 314 13.55 12.87 28.51
C PRO A 314 14.87 12.09 28.42
N GLY A 315 14.88 10.98 27.66
CA GLY A 315 16.07 10.16 27.44
C GLY A 315 17.14 10.89 26.64
N VAL A 316 16.74 11.52 25.53
CA VAL A 316 17.63 12.32 24.68
C VAL A 316 18.24 13.49 25.46
N LEU A 317 17.44 14.22 26.23
CA LEU A 317 17.92 15.33 27.07
C LEU A 317 18.89 14.87 28.15
N ALA A 318 18.62 13.72 28.78
CA ALA A 318 19.52 13.14 29.76
C ALA A 318 20.87 12.73 29.13
N ALA A 319 20.84 12.17 27.91
CA ALA A 319 22.04 11.82 27.15
C ALA A 319 22.85 13.07 26.79
N ARG A 320 22.21 14.12 26.24
CA ARG A 320 22.87 15.40 25.93
C ARG A 320 23.51 16.04 27.17
N ARG A 321 22.84 16.00 28.33
CA ARG A 321 23.41 16.48 29.60
C ARG A 321 24.65 15.70 30.02
N ARG A 322 24.62 14.36 29.94
CA ARG A 322 25.77 13.51 30.27
C ARG A 322 26.95 13.74 29.33
N ALA A 323 26.68 14.03 28.06
CA ALA A 323 27.68 14.38 27.06
C ALA A 323 28.25 15.81 27.22
N GLY A 324 27.78 16.59 28.20
CA GLY A 324 28.22 17.97 28.40
C GLY A 324 27.62 18.97 27.40
N LEU A 325 26.77 18.53 26.47
CA LEU A 325 26.12 19.34 25.42
C LEU A 325 24.91 20.13 25.93
N ALA A 326 24.74 20.21 27.25
CA ALA A 326 23.71 21.01 27.91
C ALA A 326 24.28 21.82 29.08
N ALA A 327 25.58 22.15 29.02
CA ALA A 327 26.21 23.04 29.98
C ALA A 327 25.39 24.35 30.06
N PRO A 328 25.14 24.89 31.26
CA PRO A 328 24.58 26.24 31.34
C PRO A 328 25.54 27.18 30.58
N GLY A 329 25.00 28.08 29.77
CA GLY A 329 25.81 29.18 29.23
C GLY A 329 26.47 29.96 30.38
N ASP A 330 27.36 30.90 30.05
CA ASP A 330 28.21 31.65 31.02
C ASP A 330 27.47 32.28 32.21
N ARG A 331 26.14 32.39 32.14
CA ARG A 331 25.28 32.83 33.26
C ARG A 331 24.28 31.74 33.64
N PRO A 332 24.28 31.25 34.90
CA PRO A 332 23.21 30.40 35.41
C PRO A 332 21.88 31.17 35.36
N HIS A 333 20.97 30.74 34.49
CA HIS A 333 19.60 31.24 34.44
C HIS A 333 18.78 30.57 35.55
N LEU A 334 18.87 31.15 36.75
CA LEU A 334 17.97 30.84 37.86
C LEU A 334 16.73 31.72 37.71
N VAL A 335 15.57 31.10 37.49
CA VAL A 335 14.27 31.78 37.55
C VAL A 335 13.77 31.80 38.99
N ALA A 336 13.00 32.83 39.35
CA ALA A 336 12.40 32.94 40.67
C ALA A 336 11.45 31.77 40.95
N ALA A 337 11.32 31.36 42.21
CA ALA A 337 10.39 30.30 42.59
C ALA A 337 8.95 30.69 42.21
N GLY A 338 8.32 29.88 41.34
CA GLY A 338 6.97 30.15 40.80
C GLY A 338 6.96 30.68 39.37
N GLU A 339 8.10 31.08 38.81
CA GLU A 339 8.23 31.48 37.41
C GLU A 339 8.43 30.26 36.49
N PRO A 340 7.97 30.30 35.23
CA PRO A 340 8.21 29.23 34.27
C PRO A 340 9.72 28.98 34.10
N GLY A 341 10.14 27.72 34.23
CA GLY A 341 11.52 27.29 33.99
C GLY A 341 11.92 27.36 32.51
N ARG A 342 13.03 26.71 32.17
CA ARG A 342 13.40 26.50 30.76
C ARG A 342 12.30 25.68 30.08
N SER A 343 11.69 26.25 29.03
CA SER A 343 10.78 25.53 28.14
C SER A 343 11.58 24.87 27.02
N LEU A 344 11.13 23.69 26.61
CA LEU A 344 11.59 23.03 25.39
C LEU A 344 10.46 23.11 24.37
N ARG A 345 10.77 23.63 23.18
CA ARG A 345 9.86 23.60 22.05
C ARG A 345 10.22 22.38 21.20
N LEU A 346 9.28 21.46 21.06
CA LEU A 346 9.36 20.39 20.08
C LEU A 346 8.70 20.91 18.79
N GLU A 347 9.48 20.98 17.73
CA GLU A 347 8.99 21.24 16.37
C GLU A 347 9.05 19.90 15.63
N ILE A 348 7.90 19.45 15.14
CA ILE A 348 7.77 18.29 14.27
C ILE A 348 7.32 18.89 12.95
N GLU A 349 8.25 18.96 11.99
CA GLU A 349 7.99 19.44 10.64
C GLU A 349 7.26 18.38 9.83
#